data_AF-A0A973JWD0-F1
#
_entry.id   AF-A0A973JWD0-F1
#
_cell.length_a   1.000
_cell.length_b   1.000
_cell.length_c   1.000
_cell.angle_alpha   90.00
_cell.angle_beta   90.00
_cell.angle_gamma   90.00
#
_symmetry.space_group_name_H-M   'P 1'
#
loop_
_entity.id
_entity.type
_entity.pdbx_description
1 polymer ?
#
loop_
_entity_poly.entity_id
_entity_poly.type
_entity_poly.pdbx_seq_one_letter_code
_entity_poly.pdbx_strand_id
1 'polypeptide(L)'
;MNIIESFRISFRALLSNKLRAALTMLGIVIGVGAVIGMLALGNGFQGFLNSQFDQLGIGTVYVAPFIDTNRIDVAQTASLTSADARAILQPGRSPAVQAVAIEWSDDVQVIVNAERSTYSVRALSPSFFVISPQELAAGRLLSEADDAARARVTVIGKSVAEKLYGGPEAAFGQRIGLNGVQFDIIGVLASEP
;
A
#
# COMPACT_ATOMS: atom_id res chain seq x y z
N MET A 1 59.41 -25.86 16.39
CA MET A 1 59.04 -24.44 16.53
C MET A 1 57.63 -24.42 17.12
N ASN A 2 57.46 -24.02 18.38
CA ASN A 2 56.17 -24.11 19.08
C ASN A 2 55.29 -22.89 18.75
N ILE A 3 54.09 -23.13 18.21
CA ILE A 3 53.12 -22.09 17.82
C ILE A 3 52.77 -21.18 19.01
N ILE A 4 52.71 -21.74 20.22
CA ILE A 4 52.46 -21.02 21.47
C ILE A 4 53.58 -20.01 21.77
N GLU A 5 54.84 -20.38 21.52
CA GLU A 5 56.00 -19.50 21.70
C GLU A 5 55.97 -18.35 20.69
N SER A 6 55.62 -18.64 19.43
CA SER A 6 55.46 -17.62 18.38
C SER A 6 54.35 -16.61 18.71
N PHE A 7 53.21 -17.06 19.25
CA PHE A 7 52.13 -16.17 19.66
C PHE A 7 52.55 -15.26 20.82
N ARG A 8 53.27 -15.81 21.80
CA ARG A 8 53.82 -15.06 22.95
C ARG A 8 54.81 -13.98 22.50
N ILE A 9 55.72 -14.31 21.58
CA ILE A 9 56.70 -13.37 21.04
C ILE A 9 56.01 -12.24 20.27
N SER A 10 55.05 -12.56 19.39
CA SER A 10 54.29 -11.57 18.61
C SER A 10 53.47 -10.62 19.51
N PHE A 11 52.83 -11.14 20.56
CA PHE A 11 52.07 -10.31 21.49
C PHE A 11 52.96 -9.32 22.25
N ARG A 12 54.16 -9.77 22.66
CA ARG A 12 55.16 -8.91 23.31
C ARG A 12 55.68 -7.81 22.37
N ALA A 13 55.85 -8.14 21.09
CA ALA A 13 56.26 -7.18 20.06
C ALA A 13 55.18 -6.11 19.79
N LEU A 14 53.90 -6.48 19.79
CA LEU A 14 52.79 -5.52 19.71
C LEU A 14 52.76 -4.57 20.91
N LEU A 15 52.99 -5.10 22.12
CA LEU A 15 53.04 -4.31 23.36
C LEU A 15 54.25 -3.37 23.46
N SER A 16 55.36 -3.65 22.74
CA SER A 16 56.51 -2.74 22.69
C SER A 16 56.29 -1.55 21.76
N ASN A 17 55.44 -1.72 20.73
CA ASN A 17 55.12 -0.70 19.72
C ASN A 17 53.64 -0.28 19.78
N LYS A 18 53.18 0.11 20.97
CA LYS A 18 51.76 0.38 21.27
C LYS A 18 51.10 1.36 20.29
N LEU A 19 51.77 2.46 19.94
CA LEU A 19 51.22 3.49 19.06
C LEU A 19 51.03 3.00 17.62
N ARG A 20 52.02 2.27 17.09
CA ARG A 20 51.94 1.68 15.74
C ARG A 20 50.86 0.59 15.68
N ALA A 21 50.82 -0.29 16.68
CA ALA A 21 49.81 -1.33 16.78
C ALA A 21 48.39 -0.74 16.89
N ALA A 22 48.21 0.32 17.69
CA ALA A 22 46.92 0.98 17.83
C ALA A 22 46.45 1.65 16.52
N LEU A 23 47.33 2.40 15.84
CA LEU A 23 46.97 3.11 14.61
C LEU A 23 46.66 2.15 13.44
N THR A 24 47.37 1.01 13.35
CA THR A 24 47.10 -0.01 12.33
C THR A 24 45.78 -0.73 12.57
N MET A 25 45.50 -1.12 13.82
CA MET A 25 44.20 -1.69 14.21
C MET A 25 43.06 -0.70 13.96
N LEU A 26 43.24 0.58 14.32
CA LEU A 26 42.24 1.62 14.11
C LEU A 26 41.90 1.78 12.63
N GLY A 27 42.92 1.79 11.75
CA GLY A 27 42.72 1.85 10.31
C GLY A 27 41.89 0.69 9.77
N ILE A 28 42.16 -0.54 10.23
CA ILE A 28 41.39 -1.73 9.84
C ILE A 28 39.95 -1.65 10.36
N VAL A 29 39.75 -1.26 11.62
CA VAL A 29 38.41 -1.16 12.22
C VAL A 29 37.56 -0.11 11.50
N ILE A 30 38.12 1.07 11.22
CA ILE A 30 37.41 2.12 10.47
C ILE A 30 37.15 1.67 9.03
N GLY A 31 38.14 1.07 8.36
CA GLY A 31 38.01 0.62 6.98
C GLY A 31 36.93 -0.44 6.81
N VAL A 32 36.96 -1.50 7.62
CA VAL A 32 35.96 -2.57 7.59
C VAL A 32 34.59 -2.05 8.05
N GLY A 33 34.56 -1.20 9.08
CA GLY A 33 33.34 -0.57 9.57
C GLY A 33 32.64 0.29 8.52
N ALA A 34 33.39 1.09 7.77
CA ALA A 34 32.86 1.93 6.69
C ALA A 34 32.26 1.09 5.55
N VAL A 35 32.94 0.01 5.14
CA VAL A 35 32.44 -0.88 4.08
C VAL A 35 31.16 -1.60 4.52
N ILE A 36 31.15 -2.18 5.72
CA ILE A 36 29.95 -2.86 6.24
C ILE A 36 28.80 -1.88 6.41
N GLY A 37 29.06 -0.68 6.93
CA GLY A 37 28.05 0.36 7.10
C GLY A 37 27.42 0.78 5.78
N MET A 38 28.24 1.02 4.75
CA MET A 38 27.76 1.36 3.41
C MET A 38 26.90 0.24 2.81
N LEU A 39 27.33 -1.01 2.93
CA LEU A 39 26.57 -2.16 2.41
C LEU A 39 25.23 -2.35 3.14
N ALA A 40 25.23 -2.21 4.46
CA ALA A 40 24.01 -2.32 5.26
C ALA A 40 23.00 -1.22 4.88
N LEU A 41 23.46 0.02 4.73
CA LEU A 41 22.63 1.14 4.27
C LEU A 41 22.12 0.92 2.85
N GLY A 42 22.98 0.48 1.92
CA GLY A 42 22.61 0.21 0.53
C GLY A 42 21.52 -0.85 0.42
N ASN A 43 21.72 -1.99 1.08
CA ASN A 43 20.75 -3.09 1.09
C ASN A 43 19.44 -2.71 1.80
N GLY A 44 19.53 -1.98 2.93
CA GLY A 44 18.36 -1.49 3.65
C GLY A 44 17.53 -0.51 2.82
N PHE A 45 18.19 0.41 2.12
CA PHE A 45 17.51 1.36 1.24
C PHE A 45 16.89 0.69 0.02
N GLN A 46 17.58 -0.28 -0.59
CA GLN A 46 17.01 -1.07 -1.68
C GLN A 46 15.77 -1.85 -1.22
N GLY A 47 15.82 -2.48 -0.05
CA GLY A 47 14.66 -3.17 0.53
C GLY A 47 13.49 -2.23 0.81
N PHE A 48 13.77 -1.05 1.37
CA PHE A 48 12.76 -0.01 1.59
C PHE A 48 12.11 0.43 0.27
N LEU A 49 12.91 0.77 -0.74
CA LEU A 49 12.37 1.16 -2.05
C LEU A 49 11.50 0.06 -2.64
N ASN A 50 11.96 -1.20 -2.61
CA ASN A 50 11.17 -2.33 -3.09
C ASN A 50 9.83 -2.43 -2.36
N SER A 51 9.80 -2.31 -1.02
CA SER A 51 8.54 -2.34 -0.27
C SER A 51 7.59 -1.18 -0.59
N GLN A 52 8.13 0.00 -0.92
CA GLN A 52 7.32 1.13 -1.35
C GLN A 52 6.76 0.91 -2.77
N PHE A 53 7.53 0.30 -3.67
CA PHE A 53 7.07 -0.04 -5.02
C PHE A 53 6.05 -1.19 -5.01
N ASP A 54 6.24 -2.20 -4.17
CA ASP A 54 5.29 -3.30 -4.01
C ASP A 54 3.92 -2.77 -3.51
N GLN A 55 3.92 -1.81 -2.59
CA GLN A 55 2.69 -1.12 -2.14
C GLN A 55 2.01 -0.31 -3.25
N LEU A 56 2.76 0.22 -4.23
CA LEU A 56 2.20 0.92 -5.38
C LEU A 56 1.58 -0.04 -6.41
N GLY A 57 1.69 -1.36 -6.21
CA GLY A 57 1.15 -2.37 -7.11
C GLY A 57 1.94 -2.43 -8.42
N ILE A 58 3.17 -2.94 -8.37
CA ILE A 58 4.00 -3.17 -9.56
C ILE A 58 3.18 -3.97 -10.59
N GLY A 59 2.88 -3.34 -11.72
CA GLY A 59 2.04 -3.93 -12.79
C GLY A 59 0.62 -3.35 -12.90
N THR A 60 0.24 -2.41 -12.04
CA THR A 60 -1.05 -1.70 -12.13
C THR A 60 -0.91 -0.43 -12.98
N VAL A 61 -1.79 -0.25 -13.96
CA VAL A 61 -1.87 0.95 -14.79
C VAL A 61 -3.20 1.64 -14.53
N TYR A 62 -3.14 2.86 -14.02
CA TYR A 62 -4.33 3.70 -13.82
C TYR A 62 -4.69 4.41 -15.12
N VAL A 63 -5.92 4.22 -15.56
CA VAL A 63 -6.48 4.89 -16.75
C VAL A 63 -7.61 5.77 -16.27
N ALA A 64 -7.47 7.08 -16.46
CA ALA A 64 -8.50 8.07 -16.16
C ALA A 64 -8.83 8.87 -17.43
N PRO A 65 -10.09 9.26 -17.64
CA PRO A 65 -10.44 10.15 -18.74
C PRO A 65 -9.77 11.51 -18.52
N PHE A 66 -9.14 12.04 -19.57
CA PHE A 66 -8.63 13.40 -19.57
C PHE A 66 -9.73 14.35 -20.03
N ILE A 67 -10.06 15.35 -19.22
CA ILE A 67 -11.00 16.42 -19.56
C ILE A 67 -10.20 17.72 -19.68
N ASP A 68 -10.16 18.31 -20.88
CA ASP A 68 -9.55 19.62 -21.11
C ASP A 68 -10.50 20.71 -20.60
N THR A 69 -10.21 21.26 -19.43
CA THR A 69 -11.01 22.31 -18.79
C THR A 69 -10.95 23.66 -19.50
N ASN A 70 -10.06 23.85 -20.48
CA ASN A 70 -9.90 25.11 -21.21
C ASN A 70 -10.76 25.19 -22.49
N ARG A 71 -11.46 24.12 -22.86
CA ARG A 71 -12.37 24.10 -24.01
C ARG A 71 -13.83 24.15 -23.52
N ILE A 72 -14.53 25.22 -23.89
CA ILE A 72 -15.92 25.52 -23.47
C ILE A 72 -16.95 24.55 -24.11
N ASP A 73 -16.56 23.79 -25.13
CA ASP A 73 -17.39 22.71 -25.69
C ASP A 73 -17.31 21.44 -24.83
N VAL A 74 -17.99 21.46 -23.68
CA VAL A 74 -18.20 20.28 -22.83
C VAL A 74 -19.28 19.38 -23.45
N ALA A 75 -18.96 18.79 -24.61
CA ALA A 75 -19.69 17.67 -25.19
C ALA A 75 -18.77 16.47 -25.46
N GLN A 76 -17.53 16.49 -24.94
CA GLN A 76 -16.69 15.31 -24.86
C GLN A 76 -16.70 14.80 -23.42
N THR A 77 -17.77 14.09 -23.08
CA THR A 77 -17.80 13.22 -21.90
C THR A 77 -16.85 12.07 -22.19
N ALA A 78 -15.55 12.27 -22.00
CA ALA A 78 -14.61 11.16 -21.95
C ALA A 78 -15.04 10.29 -20.76
N SER A 79 -15.77 9.21 -21.05
CA SER A 79 -16.29 8.30 -20.05
C SER A 79 -15.71 6.94 -20.36
N LEU A 80 -14.88 6.45 -19.45
CA LEU A 80 -14.52 5.05 -19.43
C LEU A 80 -15.78 4.26 -19.08
N THR A 81 -16.13 3.31 -19.92
CA THR A 81 -17.31 2.47 -19.72
C THR A 81 -16.91 1.09 -19.22
N SER A 82 -17.86 0.38 -18.60
CA SER A 82 -17.67 -1.04 -18.26
C SER A 82 -17.50 -1.94 -19.50
N ALA A 83 -17.86 -1.46 -20.69
CA ALA A 83 -17.57 -2.17 -21.93
C ALA A 83 -16.07 -2.10 -22.28
N ASP A 84 -15.40 -0.99 -22.00
CA ASP A 84 -13.96 -0.82 -22.23
C ASP A 84 -13.14 -1.74 -21.31
N ALA A 85 -13.53 -1.83 -20.03
CA ALA A 85 -12.92 -2.76 -19.08
C ALA A 85 -13.03 -4.22 -19.55
N ARG A 86 -14.21 -4.63 -20.03
CA ARG A 86 -14.43 -5.98 -20.60
C ARG A 86 -13.67 -6.20 -21.90
N ALA A 87 -13.53 -5.16 -22.71
CA ALA A 87 -12.80 -5.22 -23.98
C ALA A 87 -11.31 -5.51 -23.77
N ILE A 88 -10.70 -4.99 -22.70
CA ILE A 88 -9.29 -5.23 -22.36
C ILE A 88 -9.05 -6.71 -22.00
N LEU A 89 -9.99 -7.33 -21.28
CA LEU A 89 -9.90 -8.73 -20.86
C LEU A 89 -10.20 -9.75 -21.98
N GLN A 90 -10.55 -9.30 -23.19
CA GLN A 90 -10.84 -10.22 -24.28
C GLN A 90 -9.57 -10.96 -24.75
N PRO A 91 -9.66 -12.28 -25.00
CA PRO A 91 -8.53 -13.06 -25.50
C PRO A 91 -7.88 -12.42 -26.74
N GLY A 92 -6.55 -12.27 -26.71
CA GLY A 92 -5.77 -11.73 -27.82
C GLY A 92 -5.64 -10.20 -27.89
N ARG A 93 -6.35 -9.43 -27.06
CA ARG A 93 -6.19 -7.96 -27.01
C ARG A 93 -5.10 -7.49 -26.08
N SER A 94 -5.04 -8.05 -24.87
CA SER A 94 -4.07 -7.63 -23.86
C SER A 94 -3.57 -8.85 -23.07
N PRO A 95 -2.69 -9.68 -23.65
CA PRO A 95 -2.23 -10.92 -23.02
C PRO A 95 -1.43 -10.70 -21.72
N ALA A 96 -0.92 -9.49 -21.48
CA ALA A 96 -0.21 -9.13 -20.26
C ALA A 96 -1.14 -8.67 -19.11
N VAL A 97 -2.41 -8.38 -19.39
CA VAL A 97 -3.36 -7.88 -18.39
C VAL A 97 -4.07 -9.05 -17.73
N GLN A 98 -3.85 -9.23 -16.43
CA GLN A 98 -4.43 -10.34 -15.66
C GLN A 98 -5.81 -10.00 -15.07
N ALA A 99 -6.02 -8.73 -14.71
CA ALA A 99 -7.26 -8.25 -14.12
C ALA A 99 -7.47 -6.77 -14.48
N VAL A 100 -8.74 -6.35 -14.50
CA VAL A 100 -9.13 -4.95 -14.65
C VAL A 100 -10.11 -4.62 -13.54
N ALA A 101 -9.87 -3.52 -12.85
CA ALA A 101 -10.80 -2.94 -11.88
C ALA A 101 -11.41 -1.66 -12.44
N ILE A 102 -12.66 -1.44 -12.09
CA ILE A 102 -13.36 -0.18 -12.33
C ILE A 102 -13.42 0.55 -11.00
N GLU A 103 -13.00 1.80 -11.00
CA GLU A 103 -13.02 2.69 -9.86
C GLU A 103 -13.71 3.99 -10.25
N TRP A 104 -14.59 4.46 -9.37
CA TRP A 104 -15.16 5.80 -9.43
C TRP A 104 -15.10 6.42 -8.04
N SER A 105 -14.61 7.64 -7.94
CA SER A 105 -14.41 8.34 -6.66
C SER A 105 -15.12 9.68 -6.66
N ASP A 106 -15.79 10.01 -5.57
CA ASP A 106 -16.39 11.32 -5.36
C ASP A 106 -16.47 11.66 -3.86
N ASP A 107 -16.54 12.95 -3.55
CA ASP A 107 -16.72 13.42 -2.18
C ASP A 107 -18.22 13.43 -1.84
N VAL A 108 -18.60 12.56 -0.92
CA VAL A 108 -20.00 12.27 -0.61
C VAL A 108 -20.32 12.70 0.81
N GLN A 109 -21.55 13.19 0.98
CA GLN A 109 -22.05 13.52 2.30
C GLN A 109 -22.49 12.26 3.03
N VAL A 110 -21.87 12.03 4.17
CA VAL A 110 -22.13 10.92 5.08
C VAL A 110 -22.95 11.41 6.26
N ILE A 111 -23.99 10.64 6.59
CA ILE A 111 -24.90 10.92 7.70
C ILE A 111 -24.90 9.73 8.65
N VAL A 112 -24.47 9.95 9.88
CA VAL A 112 -24.50 8.98 10.99
C VAL A 112 -24.95 9.73 12.24
N ASN A 113 -25.94 9.20 12.97
CA ASN A 113 -26.44 9.78 14.23
C ASN A 113 -26.80 11.29 14.17
N ALA A 114 -27.35 11.74 13.05
CA ALA A 114 -27.67 13.14 12.74
C ALA A 114 -26.46 14.09 12.57
N GLU A 115 -25.23 13.58 12.62
CA GLU A 115 -24.03 14.32 12.24
C GLU A 115 -23.79 14.20 10.73
N ARG A 116 -23.47 15.34 10.09
CA ARG A 116 -23.18 15.44 8.66
C ARG A 116 -21.70 15.73 8.47
N SER A 117 -21.02 14.84 7.76
CA SER A 117 -19.62 14.99 7.40
C SER A 117 -19.40 14.60 5.94
N THR A 118 -18.33 15.10 5.34
CA THR A 118 -17.97 14.75 3.96
C THR A 118 -16.83 13.76 4.01
N TYR A 119 -16.94 12.67 3.26
CA TYR A 119 -15.88 11.68 3.09
C TYR A 119 -15.72 11.34 1.61
N SER A 120 -14.49 11.01 1.22
CA SER A 120 -14.23 10.43 -0.09
C SER A 120 -14.81 9.02 -0.13
N VAL A 121 -15.68 8.77 -1.11
CA VAL A 121 -16.30 7.46 -1.34
C VAL A 121 -15.82 6.95 -2.69
N ARG A 122 -15.40 5.68 -2.70
CA ARG A 122 -15.01 4.96 -3.90
C ARG A 122 -15.99 3.84 -4.19
N ALA A 123 -16.54 3.83 -5.40
CA ALA A 123 -17.24 2.69 -5.97
C ALA A 123 -16.22 1.83 -6.72
N LEU A 124 -16.04 0.60 -6.28
CA LEU A 124 -15.01 -0.33 -6.75
C LEU A 124 -15.65 -1.62 -7.25
N SER A 125 -15.16 -2.15 -8.37
CA SER A 125 -15.47 -3.54 -8.74
C SER A 125 -14.74 -4.51 -7.81
N PRO A 126 -15.27 -5.72 -7.54
CA PRO A 126 -14.64 -6.71 -6.65
C PRO A 126 -13.20 -7.08 -7.07
N SER A 127 -12.90 -7.02 -8.37
CA SER A 127 -11.56 -7.25 -8.93
C SER A 127 -10.49 -6.28 -8.40
N PHE A 128 -10.88 -5.11 -7.87
CA PHE A 128 -9.96 -4.18 -7.24
C PHE A 128 -9.18 -4.84 -6.10
N PHE A 129 -9.85 -5.63 -5.27
CA PHE A 129 -9.22 -6.29 -4.13
C PHE A 129 -8.29 -7.44 -4.51
N VAL A 130 -8.35 -7.90 -5.77
CA VAL A 130 -7.38 -8.85 -6.33
C VAL A 130 -6.11 -8.11 -6.78
N ILE A 131 -6.26 -6.91 -7.33
CA ILE A 131 -5.16 -6.07 -7.83
C ILE A 131 -4.44 -5.37 -6.67
N SER A 132 -5.21 -4.86 -5.71
CA SER A 132 -4.73 -4.20 -4.50
C SER A 132 -5.36 -4.89 -3.28
N PRO A 133 -4.70 -5.94 -2.75
CA PRO A 133 -5.16 -6.63 -1.55
C PRO A 133 -5.23 -5.66 -0.36
N GLN A 134 -6.34 -5.71 0.36
CA GLN A 134 -6.57 -4.89 1.54
C GLN A 134 -6.70 -5.79 2.77
N GLU A 135 -5.99 -5.45 3.84
CA GLU A 135 -6.14 -6.14 5.12
C GLU A 135 -7.43 -5.69 5.83
N LEU A 136 -8.15 -6.64 6.39
CA LEU A 136 -9.40 -6.41 7.12
C LEU A 136 -9.15 -6.41 8.63
N ALA A 137 -9.70 -5.42 9.32
CA ALA A 137 -9.87 -5.46 10.76
C ALA A 137 -11.10 -6.29 11.17
N ALA A 138 -12.19 -6.20 10.40
CA ALA A 138 -13.42 -6.93 10.66
C ALA A 138 -14.23 -7.18 9.38
N GLY A 139 -15.00 -8.26 9.35
CA GLY A 139 -15.96 -8.55 8.27
C GLY A 139 -15.33 -9.14 7.01
N ARG A 140 -15.78 -8.68 5.84
CA ARG A 140 -15.36 -9.16 4.51
C ARG A 140 -15.29 -8.01 3.49
N LEU A 141 -14.56 -8.23 2.40
CA LEU A 141 -14.54 -7.33 1.23
C LEU A 141 -15.77 -7.53 0.33
N LEU A 142 -15.93 -6.62 -0.64
CA LEU A 142 -16.96 -6.74 -1.68
C LEU A 142 -16.70 -7.96 -2.55
N SER A 143 -17.77 -8.69 -2.89
CA SER A 143 -17.72 -9.89 -3.73
C SER A 143 -18.47 -9.70 -5.04
N GLU A 144 -18.23 -10.59 -6.02
CA GLU A 144 -18.99 -10.60 -7.29
C GLU A 144 -20.48 -10.81 -7.07
N ALA A 145 -20.89 -11.52 -6.01
CA ALA A 145 -22.29 -11.70 -5.67
C ALA A 145 -22.95 -10.38 -5.22
N ASP A 146 -22.22 -9.53 -4.49
CA ASP A 146 -22.72 -8.22 -4.07
C ASP A 146 -22.90 -7.29 -5.28
N ASP A 147 -21.94 -7.30 -6.21
CA ASP A 147 -21.99 -6.52 -7.45
C ASP A 147 -23.15 -6.99 -8.36
N ALA A 148 -23.29 -8.30 -8.57
CA ALA A 148 -24.38 -8.88 -9.35
C ALA A 148 -25.77 -8.59 -8.76
N ALA A 149 -25.88 -8.62 -7.43
CA ALA A 149 -27.11 -8.30 -6.71
C ALA A 149 -27.38 -6.79 -6.60
N ARG A 150 -26.42 -5.92 -6.98
CA ARG A 150 -26.43 -4.48 -6.70
C ARG A 150 -26.74 -4.20 -5.23
N ALA A 151 -26.12 -4.98 -4.35
CA ALA A 151 -26.34 -4.92 -2.92
C ALA A 151 -25.89 -3.55 -2.38
N ARG A 152 -26.67 -2.97 -1.46
CA ARG A 152 -26.34 -1.71 -0.79
C ARG A 152 -25.42 -2.00 0.39
N VAL A 153 -24.20 -2.42 0.09
CA VAL A 153 -23.18 -2.77 1.08
C VAL A 153 -21.95 -1.90 0.90
N THR A 154 -21.18 -1.70 1.97
CA THR A 154 -19.97 -0.89 1.94
C THR A 154 -18.89 -1.45 2.86
N VAL A 155 -17.65 -1.09 2.56
CA VAL A 155 -16.46 -1.33 3.37
C VAL A 155 -15.90 0.03 3.77
N ILE A 156 -15.58 0.21 5.05
CA ILE A 156 -15.12 1.51 5.56
C ILE A 156 -13.65 1.45 6.04
N GLY A 157 -12.98 2.60 5.98
CA GLY A 157 -11.63 2.77 6.54
C GLY A 157 -11.63 2.74 8.07
N LYS A 158 -10.46 2.46 8.65
CA LYS A 158 -10.27 2.35 10.10
C LYS A 158 -10.66 3.63 10.86
N SER A 159 -10.22 4.80 10.38
CA SER A 159 -10.52 6.09 11.02
C SER A 159 -12.01 6.42 11.00
N VAL A 160 -12.73 6.03 9.94
CA VAL A 160 -14.18 6.20 9.84
C VAL A 160 -14.88 5.33 10.88
N ALA A 161 -14.44 4.07 11.05
CA ALA A 161 -14.98 3.16 12.06
C ALA A 161 -14.74 3.69 13.49
N GLU A 162 -13.52 4.17 13.77
CA GLU A 162 -13.17 4.74 15.07
C GLU A 162 -13.97 6.01 15.38
N LYS A 163 -14.06 6.93 14.41
CA LYS A 163 -14.70 8.23 14.61
C LYS A 163 -16.22 8.14 14.72
N LEU A 164 -16.86 7.32 13.87
CA LEU A 164 -18.32 7.28 13.76
C LEU A 164 -18.97 6.20 14.63
N TYR A 165 -18.24 5.13 14.97
CA TYR A 165 -18.80 3.97 15.68
C TYR A 165 -17.97 3.53 16.90
N GLY A 166 -16.83 4.18 17.17
CA GLY A 166 -15.98 3.86 18.34
C GLY A 166 -15.02 2.68 18.13
N GLY A 167 -14.95 2.11 16.92
CA GLY A 167 -13.95 1.10 16.55
C GLY A 167 -14.43 0.10 15.48
N PRO A 168 -13.52 -0.76 14.97
CA PRO A 168 -13.82 -1.69 13.87
C PRO A 168 -14.93 -2.70 14.17
N GLU A 169 -14.90 -3.35 15.33
CA GLU A 169 -15.91 -4.36 15.70
C GLU A 169 -17.30 -3.74 15.90
N ALA A 170 -17.36 -2.51 16.42
CA ALA A 170 -18.62 -1.79 16.65
C ALA A 170 -19.25 -1.27 15.35
N ALA A 171 -18.44 -0.98 14.33
CA ALA A 171 -18.92 -0.51 13.03
C ALA A 171 -19.44 -1.64 12.13
N PHE A 172 -18.89 -2.86 12.27
CA PHE A 172 -19.31 -4.00 11.46
C PHE A 172 -20.79 -4.33 11.68
N GLY A 173 -21.54 -4.52 10.59
CA GLY A 173 -22.98 -4.80 10.61
C GLY A 173 -23.88 -3.57 10.87
N GLN A 174 -23.30 -2.40 11.13
CA GLN A 174 -24.05 -1.15 11.24
C GLN A 174 -24.39 -0.58 9.85
N ARG A 175 -25.17 0.51 9.84
CA ARG A 175 -25.57 1.21 8.62
C ARG A 175 -24.98 2.60 8.55
N ILE A 176 -24.58 2.99 7.34
CA ILE A 176 -24.09 4.34 7.02
C ILE A 176 -24.93 4.94 5.89
N GLY A 177 -25.33 6.21 6.08
CA GLY A 177 -26.05 6.95 5.06
C GLY A 177 -25.10 7.71 4.13
N LEU A 178 -25.12 7.40 2.84
CA LEU A 178 -24.35 8.07 1.79
C LEU A 178 -25.33 8.81 0.85
N ASN A 179 -25.27 10.15 0.79
CA ASN A 179 -26.21 10.97 -0.01
C ASN A 179 -27.70 10.62 0.22
N GLY A 180 -28.06 10.27 1.47
CA GLY A 180 -29.44 9.90 1.83
C GLY A 180 -29.82 8.44 1.54
N VAL A 181 -28.91 7.63 0.99
CA VAL A 181 -29.10 6.19 0.78
C VAL A 181 -28.37 5.41 1.87
N GLN A 182 -29.04 4.43 2.47
CA GLN A 182 -28.45 3.57 3.50
C GLN A 182 -27.68 2.40 2.90
N PHE A 183 -26.49 2.14 3.43
CA PHE A 183 -25.63 1.02 3.10
C PHE A 183 -25.28 0.23 4.36
N ASP A 184 -25.29 -1.10 4.26
CA ASP A 184 -24.86 -1.99 5.33
C ASP A 184 -23.33 -2.13 5.32
N ILE A 185 -22.69 -1.96 6.47
CA ILE A 185 -21.23 -2.08 6.63
C ILE A 185 -20.88 -3.57 6.73
N ILE A 186 -20.27 -4.13 5.69
CA ILE A 186 -19.90 -5.54 5.63
C ILE A 186 -18.42 -5.78 5.94
N GLY A 187 -17.62 -4.72 6.04
CA GLY A 187 -16.20 -4.83 6.33
C GLY A 187 -15.59 -3.52 6.83
N VAL A 188 -14.50 -3.65 7.58
CA VAL A 188 -13.66 -2.55 8.05
C VAL A 188 -12.21 -2.88 7.74
N LEU A 189 -11.50 -1.94 7.12
CA LEU A 189 -10.09 -2.11 6.78
C LEU A 189 -9.18 -1.95 8.00
N ALA A 190 -8.03 -2.65 8.00
CA ALA A 190 -7.02 -2.58 9.05
C ALA A 190 -6.18 -1.29 9.01
N SER A 191 -6.04 -0.70 7.83
CA SER A 191 -5.36 0.57 7.56
C SER A 191 -6.21 1.45 6.66
N GLU A 192 -5.81 2.72 6.51
CA GLU A 192 -6.43 3.59 5.52
C GLU A 192 -6.11 3.12 4.09
N PRO A 193 -7.08 3.17 3.18
CA PRO A 193 -6.93 2.74 1.80
C PRO A 193 -6.52 3.85 0.83
#